data_AF-A0A839Z399-F1
#
_entry.id   AF-A0A839Z399-F1
#
_cell.length_a   1.000
_cell.length_b   1.000
_cell.length_c   1.000
_cell.angle_alpha   90.00
_cell.angle_beta   90.00
_cell.angle_gamma   90.00
#
_symmetry.space_group_name_H-M   'P 1'
#
loop_
_entity.id
_entity.type
_entity.pdbx_description
1 polymer ?
#
loop_
_entity_poly.entity_id
_entity_poly.type
_entity_poly.pdbx_seq_one_letter_code
_entity_poly.pdbx_strand_id
1 'polypeptide(L)' 'MCETCDGLEATPRGFSPERIAAARAAEMRRPGEAIPEEAWLIFAGKRGGSLAFAHYRRILESLVLAAGQPASTFRCD' A
#
# COMPACT_ATOMS: atom_id res chain seq x y z
N MET A 1 -21.45 -8.15 21.23
CA MET A 1 -20.08 -8.45 20.77
C MET A 1 -20.20 -9.60 19.80
N CYS A 2 -19.81 -9.41 18.53
CA CYS A 2 -19.96 -10.41 17.47
C CYS A 2 -18.64 -11.18 17.33
N GLU A 3 -18.69 -12.50 17.46
CA GLU A 3 -17.54 -13.42 17.41
C GLU A 3 -16.89 -13.49 16.01
N THR A 4 -17.49 -12.86 14.99
CA THR A 4 -16.90 -12.72 13.65
C THR A 4 -15.78 -11.67 13.59
N CYS A 5 -15.65 -10.83 14.62
CA CYS A 5 -14.61 -9.81 14.68
C CYS A 5 -13.29 -10.32 15.28
N ASP A 6 -13.27 -11.48 15.94
CA ASP A 6 -12.08 -12.05 16.60
C ASP A 6 -11.09 -12.73 15.63
N GLY A 7 -11.51 -13.00 14.39
CA GLY A 7 -10.67 -13.57 13.34
C GLY A 7 -10.00 -12.53 12.42
N LEU A 8 -10.29 -11.25 12.63
CA LEU A 8 -9.61 -10.15 11.93
C LEU A 8 -8.35 -9.77 12.71
N GLU A 9 -7.42 -10.72 12.85
CA GLU A 9 -6.01 -10.33 12.94
C GLU A 9 -5.78 -9.44 11.72
N ALA A 10 -5.58 -8.15 11.99
CA ALA A 10 -5.45 -7.06 11.04
C ALA A 10 -4.21 -7.30 10.17
N THR A 11 -4.31 -8.29 9.28
CA THR A 11 -3.35 -8.53 8.22
C THR A 11 -3.54 -7.39 7.23
N PRO A 12 -2.52 -6.55 7.05
CA PRO A 12 -2.70 -5.29 6.35
C PRO A 12 -2.86 -5.56 4.86
N ARG A 13 -4.10 -5.45 4.36
CA ARG A 13 -4.41 -5.56 2.92
C ARG A 13 -3.61 -6.68 2.22
N GLY A 14 -3.48 -7.88 2.80
CA GLY A 14 -2.81 -9.02 2.16
C GLY A 14 -1.34 -8.84 1.70
N PHE A 15 -0.63 -7.77 2.07
CA PHE A 15 0.78 -7.57 1.72
C PHE A 15 1.69 -7.78 2.93
N SER A 16 2.76 -8.57 2.77
CA SER A 16 3.74 -8.76 3.83
C SER A 16 4.50 -7.45 4.13
N PRO A 17 5.00 -7.25 5.37
CA PRO A 17 5.82 -6.09 5.71
C PRO A 17 7.03 -5.89 4.80
N GLU A 18 7.64 -6.99 4.34
CA GLU A 18 8.76 -7.00 3.39
C GLU A 18 8.34 -6.43 2.02
N ARG A 19 7.17 -6.83 1.51
CA ARG A 19 6.63 -6.29 0.25
C ARG A 19 6.34 -4.80 0.37
N ILE A 20 5.82 -4.36 1.51
CA ILE A 20 5.60 -2.93 1.78
C ILE A 20 6.95 -2.20 1.82
N ALA A 21 7.95 -2.71 2.54
CA ALA A 21 9.29 -2.11 2.60
C ALA A 21 9.94 -2.01 1.21
N ALA A 22 9.84 -3.06 0.38
CA ALA A 22 10.32 -3.06 -1.00
C ALA A 22 9.60 -2.01 -1.86
N ALA A 23 8.27 -1.90 -1.71
CA ALA A 23 7.48 -0.87 -2.40
C ALA A 23 7.87 0.55 -1.99
N ARG A 24 8.18 0.79 -0.70
CA ARG A 24 8.68 2.09 -0.24
C ARG A 24 10.02 2.43 -0.89
N ALA A 25 10.94 1.48 -0.93
CA ALA A 25 12.23 1.66 -1.59
C ALA A 25 12.09 1.93 -3.10
N ALA A 26 11.12 1.28 -3.77
CA ALA A 26 10.80 1.56 -5.16
C ALA A 26 10.19 2.97 -5.35
N GLU A 27 9.31 3.40 -4.44
CA GLU A 27 8.67 4.72 -4.48
C GLU A 27 9.69 5.86 -4.36
N MET A 28 10.67 5.74 -3.45
CA MET A 28 11.71 6.75 -3.24
C MET A 28 12.59 7.01 -4.47
N ARG A 29 12.63 6.07 -5.42
CA ARG A 29 13.38 6.22 -6.68
C ARG A 29 12.56 6.90 -7.77
N ARG A 30 11.26 7.10 -7.56
CA ARG A 30 10.37 7.71 -8.54
C ARG A 30 10.47 9.24 -8.47
N PRO A 31 10.41 9.92 -9.61
CA PRO A 31 10.27 11.37 -9.61
C PRO A 31 8.91 11.82 -9.03
N GLY A 32 8.87 13.05 -8.55
CA GLY A 32 7.68 13.70 -7.99
C GLY A 32 7.64 13.69 -6.46
N GLU A 33 6.50 14.10 -5.92
CA GLU A 33 6.28 14.17 -4.47
C GLU A 33 6.25 12.76 -3.86
N ALA A 34 7.02 12.59 -2.80
CA ALA A 34 7.06 11.35 -2.04
C ALA A 34 5.75 11.14 -1.29
N ILE A 35 5.33 9.87 -1.17
CA ILE A 35 4.14 9.53 -0.39
C ILE A 35 4.43 9.80 1.10
N PRO A 36 3.59 10.56 1.82
CA PRO A 36 3.81 10.86 3.23
C PRO A 36 3.82 9.58 4.08
N GLU A 37 4.62 9.56 5.15
CA GLU A 37 4.74 8.43 6.09
C GLU A 37 3.37 7.96 6.59
N GLU A 38 2.49 8.92 6.93
CA GLU A 38 1.16 8.63 7.44
C GLU A 38 0.32 7.80 6.45
N ALA A 39 0.42 8.08 5.15
CA ALA A 39 -0.28 7.31 4.12
C ALA A 39 0.23 5.86 4.04
N TRP A 40 1.54 5.64 4.22
CA TRP A 40 2.11 4.30 4.34
C TRP A 40 1.62 3.56 5.57
N LEU A 41 1.54 4.23 6.72
CA LEU A 41 1.06 3.65 7.97
C LEU A 41 -0.44 3.28 7.89
N ILE A 42 -1.27 4.13 7.28
CA ILE A 42 -2.68 3.86 7.03
C ILE A 42 -2.84 2.69 6.06
N PHE A 43 -2.08 2.67 4.96
CA PHE A 43 -2.12 1.57 3.99
C PHE A 43 -1.71 0.23 4.63
N ALA A 44 -0.66 0.25 5.46
CA ALA A 44 -0.15 -0.90 6.19
C ALA A 44 -0.99 -1.28 7.42
N GLY A 45 -2.19 -0.71 7.60
CA GLY A 45 -3.08 -1.04 8.72
C GLY A 45 -2.53 -0.69 10.11
N LYS A 46 -1.41 0.05 10.19
CA LYS A 46 -0.75 0.41 11.45
C LYS A 46 -1.34 1.67 12.10
N ARG A 47 -2.15 2.41 11.36
CA ARG A 47 -2.84 3.63 11.80
C ARG A 47 -4.23 3.68 11.18
N GLY A 48 -5.24 4.06 11.96
CA GLY A 48 -6.58 4.33 11.44
C GLY A 48 -6.62 5.66 10.69
N GLY A 49 -7.49 5.76 9.68
CA GLY A 49 -7.69 6.99 8.91
C GLY A 49 -8.13 6.73 7.47
N SER A 50 -8.26 7.81 6.71
CA SER A 50 -8.56 7.77 5.28
C SER A 50 -7.30 7.93 4.45
N LEU A 51 -7.16 7.13 3.40
CA LEU A 51 -6.07 7.24 2.44
C LEU A 51 -6.56 7.96 1.18
N ALA A 52 -5.94 9.08 0.82
CA ALA A 52 -6.27 9.78 -0.42
C ALA A 52 -6.04 8.86 -1.63
N PHE A 53 -6.95 8.90 -2.61
CA PHE A 53 -6.91 7.98 -3.75
C PHE A 53 -5.59 8.07 -4.55
N ALA A 54 -5.03 9.27 -4.70
CA ALA A 54 -3.74 9.47 -5.36
C ALA A 54 -2.60 8.72 -4.66
N HIS A 55 -2.56 8.75 -3.32
CA HIS A 55 -1.57 7.99 -2.54
C HIS A 55 -1.82 6.49 -2.64
N TYR A 56 -3.07 6.04 -2.54
CA TYR A 56 -3.41 4.63 -2.72
C TYR A 56 -2.94 4.08 -4.07
N ARG A 57 -3.24 4.77 -5.17
CA ARG A 57 -2.81 4.37 -6.51
C ARG A 57 -1.29 4.34 -6.63
N ARG A 58 -0.60 5.37 -6.13
CA ARG A 58 0.87 5.42 -6.18
C ARG A 58 1.52 4.32 -5.35
N ILE A 59 0.94 3.94 -4.20
CA ILE A 59 1.39 2.78 -3.40
C ILE A 59 1.23 1.48 -4.19
N LEU A 60 0.09 1.26 -4.84
CA LEU A 60 -0.12 0.07 -5.68
C LEU A 60 0.87 -0.02 -6.84
N GLU A 61 1.13 1.09 -7.53
CA GLU A 61 2.14 1.16 -8.58
C GLU A 61 3.53 0.81 -8.04
N SER A 62 3.89 1.33 -6.87
CA SER A 62 5.18 1.02 -6.23
C SER A 62 5.29 -0.45 -5.80
N LEU A 63 4.18 -1.10 -5.41
CA LEU A 63 4.13 -2.54 -5.16
C LEU A 63 4.37 -3.36 -6.43
N VAL A 64 3.79 -2.95 -7.57
CA VAL A 64 3.99 -3.61 -8.87
C VAL A 64 5.45 -3.47 -9.32
N LEU A 65 6.01 -2.26 -9.21
CA LEU A 65 7.42 -1.97 -9.52
C LEU A 65 8.37 -2.80 -8.65
N ALA A 66 8.11 -2.89 -7.34
CA ALA A 66 8.93 -3.67 -6.42
C ALA A 66 8.87 -5.18 -6.69
N ALA A 67 7.75 -5.68 -7.23
CA ALA A 67 7.61 -7.07 -7.63
C ALA A 67 8.37 -7.42 -8.93
N GLY A 68 8.99 -6.43 -9.60
CA GLY A 68 9.63 -6.61 -10.90
C GLY A 68 8.64 -6.96 -12.01
N GLN A 69 7.34 -6.78 -11.76
CA GLN A 69 6.30 -6.98 -12.77
C GLN A 69 6.23 -5.71 -13.61
N PRO A 70 6.17 -5.81 -14.96
CA PRO A 70 5.89 -4.64 -15.77
C PRO A 70 4.58 -4.03 -15.27
N ALA A 71 4.52 -2.70 -15.17
CA ALA A 71 3.35 -1.98 -14.70
C ALA A 71 2.13 -2.42 -15.54
N SER A 72 1.35 -3.36 -15.01
CA SER A 72 0.09 -3.75 -15.62
C SER A 72 -0.74 -2.49 -15.68
N THR A 73 -1.08 -2.07 -16.90
CA THR A 73 -2.01 -0.98 -17.15
C THR A 73 -3.32 -1.32 -16.46
N PHE A 74 -3.52 -0.79 -15.25
CA PHE A 74 -4.83 -0.71 -14.63
C PHE A 74 -5.66 0.24 -15.49
N ARG A 75 -6.30 -0.29 -16.53
CA ARG A 75 -7.38 0.40 -17.24
C ARG A 75 -8.61 0.29 -16.35
N CYS A 76 -9.04 1.42 -15.82
CA CYS A 76 -10.44 1.57 -15.43
C CYS A 76 -11.19 1.82 -16.75
N ASP A 77 -11.94 0.82 -17.22
CA ASP A 77 -13.03 1.04 -18.18
C ASP A 77 -14.23 1.67 -17.45
#